data_AF-A0A7S2Y0U4-F1
#
_entry.id   AF-A0A7S2Y0U4-F1
#
_cell.length_a   1.000
_cell.length_b   1.000
_cell.length_c   1.000
_cell.angle_alpha   90.00
_cell.angle_beta   90.00
_cell.angle_gamma   90.00
#
_symmetry.space_group_name_H-M   'P 1'
#
loop_
_entity.id
_entity.type
_entity.pdbx_description
1 polymer ?
#
loop_
_entity_poly.entity_id
_entity_poly.type
_entity_poly.pdbx_seq_one_letter_code
_entity_poly.pdbx_strand_id
1 'polypeptide(L)'
;QILRALQGISIQRCHSLEDLLAALGRLSVTNDPHRNWVEDPEQGLPLRLVVVDSVSAAIAPMLGADQHFLGQGLLGTLGGTLNQLATKRSELCILVVNTTVAFSRGGGDGGASGMDQQPKAALGRSWSYFPSTRVMLSWAPQSTASIQVHLLKHPTKPTPQAMTRLLCVSTTGIEDVK
;
A
#
# COMPACT_ATOMS: atom_id res chain seq x y z
N GLN A 1 16.45 -12.43 20.66
CA GLN A 1 16.38 -12.12 19.21
C GLN A 1 15.18 -11.24 18.86
N ILE A 2 13.96 -11.56 19.31
CA ILE A 2 12.74 -10.74 19.04
C ILE A 2 12.87 -9.28 19.47
N LEU A 3 13.38 -9.01 20.68
CA LEU A 3 13.56 -7.63 21.18
C LEU A 3 14.47 -6.77 20.29
N ARG A 4 15.51 -7.36 19.67
CA ARG A 4 16.36 -6.65 18.69
C ARG A 4 15.63 -6.35 17.39
N ALA A 5 14.74 -7.24 16.94
CA ALA A 5 13.93 -7.01 15.75
C ALA A 5 12.93 -5.86 15.98
N LEU A 6 12.35 -5.78 17.17
CA LEU A 6 11.42 -4.71 17.53
C LEU A 6 12.10 -3.33 17.63
N GLN A 7 13.37 -3.27 18.04
CA GLN A 7 14.14 -2.01 18.09
C GLN A 7 14.33 -1.35 16.71
N GLY A 8 14.26 -2.12 15.63
CA GLY A 8 14.35 -1.61 14.26
C GLY A 8 13.02 -1.13 13.67
N ILE A 9 11.92 -1.19 14.42
CA ILE A 9 10.58 -0.84 13.94
C ILE A 9 10.12 0.45 14.62
N SER A 10 9.78 1.45 13.81
CA SER A 10 9.11 2.67 14.27
C SER A 10 7.68 2.71 13.77
N ILE A 11 6.76 3.11 14.63
CA ILE A 11 5.33 3.23 14.33
C ILE A 11 4.89 4.66 14.62
N GLN A 12 4.30 5.32 13.63
CA GLN A 12 3.58 6.58 13.83
C GLN A 12 2.15 6.43 13.38
N ARG A 13 1.25 6.98 14.19
CA ARG A 13 -0.16 7.08 13.84
C ARG A 13 -0.39 8.40 13.12
N CYS A 14 -0.96 8.34 11.94
CA CYS A 14 -1.40 9.51 11.17
C CYS A 14 -2.92 9.46 11.13
N HIS A 15 -3.59 10.56 11.46
CA HIS A 15 -5.06 10.61 11.53
C HIS A 15 -5.66 11.34 10.31
N SER A 16 -4.81 11.94 9.49
CA SER A 16 -5.18 12.61 8.25
C SER A 16 -4.16 12.31 7.13
N LEU A 17 -4.53 12.60 5.90
CA LEU A 17 -3.62 12.54 4.76
C LEU A 17 -2.49 13.59 4.88
N GLU A 18 -2.77 14.73 5.51
CA GLU A 18 -1.80 15.79 5.78
C GLU A 18 -0.74 15.34 6.79
N ASP A 19 -1.13 14.67 7.88
CA ASP A 19 -0.22 14.07 8.86
C ASP A 19 0.74 13.10 8.17
N LEU A 20 0.21 12.26 7.29
CA LEU A 20 0.98 11.29 6.52
C LEU A 20 2.00 11.99 5.60
N LEU A 21 1.56 13.00 4.85
CA LEU A 21 2.44 13.78 3.97
C LEU A 21 3.54 14.50 4.76
N ALA A 22 3.21 15.11 5.90
CA ALA A 22 4.18 15.75 6.78
C ALA A 22 5.20 14.74 7.32
N ALA A 23 4.75 13.53 7.65
CA ALA A 23 5.62 12.46 8.14
C ALA A 23 6.58 11.95 7.06
N LEU A 24 6.08 11.74 5.84
CA LEU A 24 6.91 11.39 4.68
C LEU A 24 7.87 12.53 4.30
N GLY A 25 7.46 13.79 4.50
CA GLY A 25 8.31 14.97 4.31
C GLY A 25 9.57 14.93 5.19
N ARG A 26 9.47 14.45 6.44
CA ARG A 26 10.64 14.30 7.31
C ARG A 26 11.65 13.28 6.79
N LEU A 27 11.20 12.26 6.05
CA LEU A 27 12.07 11.31 5.37
C LEU A 27 12.73 11.93 4.13
N SER A 28 11.97 12.68 3.35
CA SER A 28 12.39 13.16 2.02
C SER A 28 13.42 14.30 2.08
N VAL A 29 13.44 15.07 3.16
CA VAL A 29 14.42 16.16 3.41
C VAL A 29 15.85 15.62 3.60
N THR A 30 16.01 14.32 3.80
CA THR A 30 17.28 13.71 4.20
C THR A 30 17.76 12.71 3.16
N ASN A 31 18.94 12.94 2.60
CA ASN A 31 19.63 11.94 1.78
C ASN A 31 20.40 10.92 2.65
N ASP A 32 20.28 11.02 3.98
CA ASP A 32 20.92 10.10 4.90
C ASP A 32 20.16 8.75 4.92
N PRO A 33 20.80 7.65 4.47
CA PRO A 33 20.19 6.32 4.47
C PRO A 33 19.98 5.76 5.89
N HIS A 34 20.69 6.28 6.90
CA HIS A 34 20.58 5.89 8.30
C HIS A 34 19.59 6.75 9.10
N ARG A 35 19.08 7.84 8.51
CA ARG A 35 18.06 8.67 9.15
C ARG A 35 16.74 7.93 9.22
N ASN A 36 16.50 7.38 10.41
CA ASN A 36 15.29 6.70 10.80
C ASN A 36 14.32 7.66 11.49
N TRP A 37 13.12 7.17 11.78
CA TRP A 37 12.16 7.84 12.67
C TRP A 37 12.52 7.66 14.15
N VAL A 38 13.57 6.86 14.40
CA VAL A 38 14.16 6.63 15.69
C VAL A 38 15.33 7.61 15.82
N GLU A 39 15.30 8.46 16.82
CA GLU A 39 16.25 9.56 17.05
C GLU A 39 17.62 9.10 17.54
N ASP A 40 17.85 7.79 17.71
CA ASP A 40 19.04 7.26 18.37
C ASP A 40 20.21 7.07 17.38
N PRO A 41 21.26 7.91 17.42
CA PRO A 41 22.34 7.91 16.43
C PRO A 41 23.26 6.70 16.54
N GLU A 42 23.28 6.02 17.69
CA GLU A 42 24.21 4.92 17.96
C GLU A 42 23.74 3.56 17.40
N GLN A 43 22.49 3.47 16.92
CA GLN A 43 21.91 2.23 16.38
C GLN A 43 21.33 2.36 14.96
N GLY A 44 21.83 3.30 14.16
CA GLY A 44 21.34 3.66 12.83
C GLY A 44 21.25 2.53 11.80
N LEU A 45 20.26 1.64 11.94
CA LEU A 45 19.92 0.63 10.95
C LEU A 45 19.34 1.32 9.72
N PRO A 46 19.73 0.95 8.48
CA PRO A 46 19.17 1.59 7.30
C PRO A 46 17.66 1.34 7.19
N LEU A 47 16.90 2.37 6.81
CA LEU A 47 15.47 2.24 6.57
C LEU A 47 15.23 1.50 5.24
N ARG A 48 14.73 0.27 5.32
CA ARG A 48 14.51 -0.61 4.15
C ARG A 48 13.06 -0.82 3.76
N LEU A 49 12.12 -0.52 4.65
CA LEU A 49 10.69 -0.72 4.40
C LEU A 49 9.88 0.40 5.06
N VAL A 50 8.98 1.01 4.29
CA VAL A 50 7.90 1.86 4.80
C VAL A 50 6.58 1.18 4.48
N VAL A 51 5.77 0.93 5.52
CA VAL A 51 4.41 0.41 5.38
C VAL A 51 3.42 1.54 5.68
N VAL A 52 2.52 1.80 4.74
CA VAL A 52 1.43 2.77 4.92
C VAL A 52 0.10 2.01 5.01
N ASP A 53 -0.48 1.97 6.20
CA ASP A 53 -1.71 1.22 6.49
C ASP A 53 -2.79 2.12 7.12
N SER A 54 -3.91 2.43 6.47
CA SER A 54 -4.21 2.29 5.02
C SER A 54 -4.49 3.66 4.42
N VAL A 55 -3.98 3.93 3.21
CA VAL A 55 -4.16 5.24 2.54
C VAL A 55 -5.64 5.53 2.28
N SER A 56 -6.42 4.49 1.96
CA SER A 56 -7.87 4.57 1.78
C SER A 56 -8.60 5.11 3.01
N ALA A 57 -8.18 4.72 4.23
CA ALA A 57 -8.79 5.22 5.45
C ALA A 57 -8.47 6.71 5.68
N ALA A 58 -7.24 7.13 5.38
CA ALA A 58 -6.82 8.52 5.57
C ALA A 58 -7.51 9.49 4.59
N ILE A 59 -7.83 9.04 3.37
CA ILE A 59 -8.45 9.88 2.33
C ILE A 59 -9.99 9.78 2.28
N ALA A 60 -10.58 8.72 2.83
CA ALA A 60 -12.04 8.51 2.79
C ALA A 60 -12.89 9.74 3.16
N PRO A 61 -12.53 10.54 4.19
CA PRO A 61 -13.29 11.76 4.53
C PRO A 61 -13.35 12.80 3.40
N MET A 62 -12.39 12.78 2.47
CA MET A 62 -12.26 13.77 1.39
C MET A 62 -12.89 13.32 0.06
N LEU A 63 -13.13 12.02 -0.13
CA LEU A 63 -13.57 11.46 -1.42
C LEU A 63 -15.09 11.55 -1.66
N GLY A 64 -15.90 11.66 -0.60
CA GLY A 64 -17.37 11.72 -0.69
C GLY A 64 -17.98 13.11 -0.48
N ALA A 65 -17.16 14.14 -0.32
CA ALA A 65 -17.58 15.50 0.02
C ALA A 65 -17.25 16.49 -1.12
N ASP A 66 -17.61 17.76 -0.94
CA ASP A 66 -17.26 18.89 -1.84
C ASP A 66 -15.74 19.00 -2.11
N GLN A 67 -14.92 18.30 -1.33
CA GLN A 67 -13.47 18.26 -1.42
C GLN A 67 -12.90 17.14 -2.30
N HIS A 68 -13.72 16.45 -3.11
CA HIS A 68 -13.25 15.34 -3.95
C HIS A 68 -12.00 15.71 -4.79
N PHE A 69 -11.98 16.88 -5.42
CA PHE A 69 -10.83 17.32 -6.23
C PHE A 69 -9.58 17.57 -5.38
N LEU A 70 -9.74 18.18 -4.19
CA LEU A 70 -8.64 18.38 -3.25
C LEU A 70 -8.08 17.03 -2.79
N GLY A 71 -8.95 16.08 -2.44
CA GLY A 71 -8.57 14.72 -2.08
C GLY A 71 -7.77 14.03 -3.19
N GLN A 72 -8.25 14.09 -4.44
CA GLN A 72 -7.51 13.53 -5.59
C GLN A 72 -6.16 14.22 -5.83
N GLY A 73 -6.08 15.54 -5.64
CA GLY A 73 -4.83 16.29 -5.73
C GLY A 73 -3.81 15.83 -4.67
N LEU A 74 -4.23 15.76 -3.41
CA LEU A 74 -3.39 15.27 -2.31
C LEU A 74 -2.98 13.81 -2.49
N LEU A 75 -3.86 12.98 -3.06
CA LEU A 75 -3.54 11.60 -3.42
C LEU A 75 -2.43 11.54 -4.48
N GLY A 76 -2.49 12.43 -5.48
CA GLY A 76 -1.45 12.60 -6.48
C GLY A 76 -0.11 13.03 -5.86
N THR A 77 -0.14 14.01 -4.95
CA THR A 77 1.04 14.44 -4.18
C THR A 77 1.62 13.30 -3.38
N LEU A 78 0.80 12.55 -2.65
CA LEU A 78 1.24 11.38 -1.88
C LEU A 78 1.93 10.35 -2.79
N GLY A 79 1.30 9.97 -3.90
CA GLY A 79 1.87 9.03 -4.86
C GLY A 79 3.22 9.50 -5.41
N GLY A 80 3.33 10.79 -5.75
CA GLY A 80 4.58 11.41 -6.17
C GLY A 80 5.66 11.39 -5.10
N THR A 81 5.34 11.76 -3.86
CA THR A 81 6.27 11.75 -2.73
C THR A 81 6.79 10.34 -2.43
N LEU A 82 5.93 9.33 -2.43
CA LEU A 82 6.33 7.94 -2.23
C LEU A 82 7.26 7.46 -3.34
N ASN A 83 6.92 7.72 -4.62
CA ASN A 83 7.78 7.36 -5.74
C ASN A 83 9.15 8.05 -5.68
N GLN A 84 9.17 9.33 -5.28
CA GLN A 84 10.41 10.07 -5.11
C GLN A 84 11.28 9.47 -3.99
N LEU A 85 10.68 9.07 -2.87
CA LEU A 85 11.38 8.40 -1.77
C LEU A 85 12.00 7.07 -2.21
N ALA A 86 11.22 6.21 -2.87
CA ALA A 86 11.70 4.92 -3.37
C ALA A 86 12.80 5.07 -4.44
N THR A 87 12.72 6.12 -5.27
CA THR A 87 13.71 6.36 -6.34
C THR A 87 15.03 6.92 -5.77
N LYS A 88 14.95 7.80 -4.76
CA LYS A 88 16.14 8.37 -4.11
C LYS A 88 16.90 7.37 -3.26
N ARG A 89 16.23 6.33 -2.76
CA ARG A 89 16.80 5.32 -1.85
C ARG A 89 16.61 3.94 -2.46
N SER A 90 17.61 3.46 -3.20
CA SER A 90 17.56 2.19 -3.95
C SER A 90 17.24 0.95 -3.09
N GLU A 91 17.52 0.99 -1.79
CA GLU A 91 17.27 -0.10 -0.85
C GLU A 91 15.91 0.01 -0.11
N LEU A 92 15.16 1.09 -0.35
CA LEU A 92 13.88 1.35 0.30
C LEU A 92 12.72 0.75 -0.48
N CYS A 93 12.01 -0.18 0.14
CA CYS A 93 10.71 -0.66 -0.33
C CYS A 93 9.57 0.15 0.31
N ILE A 94 8.53 0.42 -0.47
CA ILE A 94 7.29 1.05 0.02
C ILE A 94 6.14 0.09 -0.22
N LEU A 95 5.46 -0.28 0.86
CA LEU A 95 4.24 -1.08 0.85
C LEU A 95 3.06 -0.19 1.23
N VAL A 96 2.07 -0.11 0.36
CA VAL A 96 0.83 0.64 0.63
C VAL A 96 -0.32 -0.33 0.74
N VAL A 97 -1.03 -0.29 1.87
CA VAL A 97 -2.28 -1.01 2.08
C VAL A 97 -3.44 -0.14 1.64
N ASN A 98 -4.36 -0.76 0.93
CA ASN A 98 -5.57 -0.14 0.40
C ASN A 98 -6.74 -1.11 0.56
N THR A 99 -7.93 -0.56 0.78
CA THR A 99 -9.17 -1.33 0.84
C THR A 99 -9.82 -1.49 -0.54
N THR A 100 -10.80 -2.38 -0.61
CA THR A 100 -11.67 -2.52 -1.77
C THR A 100 -13.05 -1.95 -1.49
N VAL A 101 -13.71 -1.50 -2.55
CA VAL A 101 -15.10 -1.04 -2.54
C VAL A 101 -15.95 -1.94 -3.43
N ALA A 102 -17.20 -2.14 -3.03
CA ALA A 102 -18.16 -2.92 -3.79
C ALA A 102 -18.41 -2.28 -5.16
N PHE A 103 -18.69 -3.12 -6.17
CA PHE A 103 -19.08 -2.65 -7.48
C PHE A 103 -20.48 -2.00 -7.39
N SER A 104 -20.58 -0.69 -7.65
CA SER A 104 -21.86 -0.02 -7.81
C SER A 104 -22.14 0.18 -9.30
N ARG A 105 -23.29 -0.32 -9.77
CA ARG A 105 -23.73 -0.35 -11.19
C ARG A 105 -23.88 1.02 -11.87
N GLY A 106 -23.58 2.14 -11.21
CA GLY A 106 -23.82 3.50 -11.70
C GLY A 106 -22.60 4.41 -11.87
N GLY A 107 -21.38 3.95 -11.57
CA GLY A 107 -20.16 4.76 -11.69
C GLY A 107 -19.40 4.44 -12.98
N GLY A 108 -19.49 5.34 -13.96
CA GLY A 108 -19.03 5.16 -15.34
C GLY A 108 -17.56 4.76 -15.49
N ASP A 109 -17.35 3.47 -15.70
CA ASP A 109 -16.29 2.96 -16.58
C ASP A 109 -16.97 1.97 -17.52
N GLY A 110 -17.09 2.38 -18.79
CA GLY A 110 -17.61 1.54 -19.86
C GLY A 110 -16.70 0.34 -20.07
N GLY A 111 -17.20 -0.83 -19.71
CA GLY A 111 -16.50 -2.10 -19.86
C GLY A 111 -17.40 -3.30 -19.58
N ALA A 112 -18.66 -3.24 -20.05
CA ALA A 112 -19.62 -4.33 -19.95
C ALA A 112 -19.08 -5.60 -20.63
N SER A 113 -18.47 -6.45 -19.82
CA SER A 113 -18.19 -7.85 -20.12
C SER A 113 -18.26 -8.59 -18.77
N GLY A 114 -18.72 -9.85 -18.76
CA GLY A 114 -19.18 -10.59 -17.56
C GLY A 114 -18.22 -10.76 -16.37
N MET A 115 -17.11 -10.02 -16.34
CA MET A 115 -16.10 -9.90 -15.28
C MET A 115 -16.37 -8.72 -14.30
N ASP A 116 -17.47 -7.99 -14.49
CA ASP A 116 -17.91 -6.77 -13.77
C ASP A 116 -18.38 -6.95 -12.30
N GLN A 117 -18.06 -8.06 -11.65
CA GLN A 117 -18.40 -8.27 -10.22
C GLN A 117 -17.18 -8.32 -9.28
N GLN A 118 -15.99 -8.00 -9.79
CA GLN A 118 -14.78 -8.01 -8.95
C GLN A 118 -14.69 -6.71 -8.12
N PRO A 119 -14.38 -6.78 -6.81
CA PRO A 119 -14.19 -5.60 -5.97
C PRO A 119 -13.13 -4.65 -6.55
N LYS A 120 -13.43 -3.35 -6.56
CA LYS A 120 -12.53 -2.32 -7.09
C LYS A 120 -11.65 -1.76 -5.96
N ALA A 121 -10.43 -1.36 -6.28
CA ALA A 121 -9.55 -0.68 -5.31
C ALA A 121 -10.12 0.71 -4.94
N ALA A 122 -10.15 1.06 -3.64
CA ALA A 122 -10.85 2.26 -3.15
C ALA A 122 -10.25 3.59 -3.65
N LEU A 123 -8.94 3.63 -3.90
CA LEU A 123 -8.23 4.82 -4.37
C LEU A 123 -8.45 5.16 -5.86
N GLY A 124 -9.25 4.36 -6.58
CA GLY A 124 -9.65 4.65 -7.95
C GLY A 124 -8.51 4.58 -8.98
N ARG A 125 -8.78 5.14 -10.17
CA ARG A 125 -7.90 5.04 -11.34
C ARG A 125 -6.66 5.94 -11.25
N SER A 126 -6.79 7.13 -10.67
CA SER A 126 -5.67 8.07 -10.46
C SER A 126 -4.52 7.40 -9.71
N TRP A 127 -4.83 6.57 -8.72
CA TRP A 127 -3.82 5.85 -7.95
C TRP A 127 -3.16 4.69 -8.71
N SER A 128 -3.82 4.11 -9.71
CA SER A 128 -3.38 2.86 -10.36
C SER A 128 -2.01 2.95 -11.04
N TYR A 129 -1.56 4.17 -11.35
CA TYR A 129 -0.31 4.45 -12.02
C TYR A 129 0.90 4.50 -11.08
N PHE A 130 0.72 4.84 -9.79
CA PHE A 130 1.85 5.01 -8.87
C PHE A 130 2.52 3.68 -8.46
N PRO A 131 1.79 2.64 -7.98
CA PRO A 131 2.42 1.41 -7.55
C PRO A 131 3.09 0.69 -8.72
N SER A 132 4.35 0.26 -8.56
CA SER A 132 5.05 -0.58 -9.55
C SER A 132 4.43 -1.98 -9.64
N THR A 133 4.06 -2.54 -8.48
CA THR A 133 3.42 -3.85 -8.34
C THR A 133 2.09 -3.72 -7.60
N ARG A 134 1.07 -4.47 -8.01
CA ARG A 134 -0.24 -4.51 -7.33
C ARG A 134 -0.63 -5.95 -7.04
N VAL A 135 -1.05 -6.19 -5.81
CA VAL A 135 -1.49 -7.50 -5.33
C VAL A 135 -2.89 -7.34 -4.72
N MET A 136 -3.78 -8.28 -5.01
CA MET A 136 -5.09 -8.37 -4.38
C MET A 136 -5.16 -9.62 -3.53
N LEU A 137 -5.66 -9.45 -2.31
CA LEU A 137 -5.87 -10.53 -1.35
C LEU A 137 -7.37 -10.85 -1.27
N SER A 138 -7.72 -12.12 -1.29
CA SER A 138 -9.08 -12.59 -1.04
C SER A 138 -9.05 -13.86 -0.21
N TRP A 139 -10.02 -14.04 0.69
CA TRP A 139 -10.17 -15.31 1.40
C TRP A 139 -10.44 -16.46 0.43
N ALA A 140 -9.84 -17.62 0.67
CA ALA A 140 -10.16 -18.81 -0.10
C ALA A 140 -11.59 -19.27 0.24
N PRO A 141 -12.43 -19.66 -0.76
CA PRO A 141 -13.85 -19.96 -0.53
C PRO A 141 -14.15 -21.04 0.51
N GLN A 142 -13.18 -21.89 0.86
CA GLN A 142 -13.35 -23.06 1.73
C GLN A 142 -12.39 -23.07 2.93
N SER A 143 -11.72 -21.95 3.24
CA SER A 143 -10.78 -21.89 4.35
C SER A 143 -10.81 -20.54 5.05
N THR A 144 -10.85 -20.56 6.37
CA THR A 144 -10.76 -19.37 7.22
C THR A 144 -9.31 -18.95 7.50
N ALA A 145 -8.34 -19.79 7.11
CA ALA A 145 -6.91 -19.55 7.33
C ALA A 145 -6.14 -19.40 6.02
N SER A 146 -6.78 -19.58 4.86
CA SER A 146 -6.10 -19.50 3.57
C SER A 146 -6.52 -18.26 2.78
N ILE A 147 -5.53 -17.55 2.27
CA ILE A 147 -5.68 -16.34 1.47
C ILE A 147 -5.19 -16.63 0.05
N GLN A 148 -6.01 -16.29 -0.93
CA GLN A 148 -5.61 -16.22 -2.32
C GLN A 148 -4.97 -14.86 -2.60
N VAL A 149 -3.80 -14.90 -3.23
CA VAL A 149 -2.99 -13.75 -3.59
C VAL A 149 -2.93 -13.63 -5.10
N HIS A 150 -3.51 -12.56 -5.64
CA HIS A 150 -3.60 -12.32 -7.08
C HIS A 150 -2.68 -11.19 -7.50
N LEU A 151 -1.74 -11.45 -8.42
CA LEU A 151 -0.89 -10.42 -9.00
C LEU A 151 -1.65 -9.64 -10.07
N LEU A 152 -1.95 -8.36 -9.80
CA LEU A 152 -2.72 -7.48 -10.71
C LEU A 152 -1.85 -6.60 -11.60
N LYS A 153 -0.62 -6.27 -11.17
CA LYS A 153 0.35 -5.47 -11.93
C LYS A 153 1.75 -5.85 -11.50
N HIS A 154 2.69 -5.92 -12.44
CA HIS A 154 4.12 -6.09 -12.18
C HIS A 154 4.94 -5.41 -13.29
N PRO A 155 6.10 -4.80 -13.01
CA PRO A 155 6.87 -4.08 -14.02
C PRO A 155 7.47 -4.96 -15.12
N THR A 156 7.83 -6.20 -14.81
CA THR A 156 8.58 -7.08 -15.74
C THR A 156 7.91 -8.42 -16.02
N LYS A 157 6.77 -8.72 -15.39
CA LYS A 157 6.04 -9.96 -15.62
C LYS A 157 4.80 -9.61 -16.42
N PRO A 158 4.54 -10.25 -17.57
CA PRO A 158 3.25 -10.11 -18.21
C PRO A 158 2.19 -10.53 -17.19
N THR A 159 1.19 -9.70 -17.00
CA THR A 159 0.03 -9.99 -16.15
C THR A 159 -1.14 -10.45 -17.02
N PRO A 160 -1.20 -11.73 -17.45
CA PRO A 160 -2.45 -12.39 -17.67
C PRO A 160 -2.96 -12.96 -16.33
N GLN A 161 -4.25 -13.30 -16.28
CA GLN A 161 -5.09 -13.71 -15.15
C GLN A 161 -4.62 -14.91 -14.28
N ALA A 162 -3.33 -15.27 -14.21
CA ALA A 162 -2.90 -16.61 -13.78
C ALA A 162 -1.71 -16.70 -12.81
N MET A 163 -1.37 -15.64 -12.06
CA MET A 163 -0.46 -15.80 -10.90
C MET A 163 -1.23 -15.61 -9.60
N THR A 164 -2.15 -16.55 -9.35
CA THR A 164 -2.75 -16.74 -8.03
C THR A 164 -1.84 -17.68 -7.24
N ARG A 165 -1.57 -17.32 -5.99
CA ARG A 165 -0.92 -18.19 -5.00
C ARG A 165 -1.85 -18.35 -3.80
N LEU A 166 -1.79 -19.51 -3.16
CA LEU A 166 -2.53 -19.77 -1.94
C LEU A 166 -1.55 -19.73 -0.77
N LEU A 167 -1.81 -18.84 0.17
CA LEU A 167 -1.02 -18.70 1.39
C LEU A 167 -1.88 -19.13 2.59
N CYS A 168 -1.25 -19.73 3.59
CA CYS A 168 -1.83 -19.99 4.90
C CYS A 168 -1.41 -18.87 5.86
N VAL A 169 -2.33 -18.41 6.68
CA VAL A 169 -2.07 -17.53 7.82
C VAL A 169 -2.14 -18.37 9.08
N SER A 170 -1.00 -18.51 9.75
CA SER A 170 -0.83 -19.25 10.99
C SER A 170 -0.54 -18.29 12.14
N THR A 171 -0.44 -18.83 13.36
CA THR A 171 -0.02 -18.05 14.54
C THR A 171 1.43 -17.59 14.47
N THR A 172 2.24 -18.19 13.58
CA THR A 172 3.65 -17.87 13.37
C THR A 172 3.90 -16.95 12.18
N GLY A 173 2.89 -16.70 11.34
CA GLY A 173 2.97 -15.76 10.23
C GLY A 173 2.26 -16.25 8.97
N ILE A 174 2.83 -15.90 7.81
CA ILE A 174 2.30 -16.25 6.49
C ILE A 174 3.20 -17.34 5.90
N GLU A 175 2.60 -18.44 5.46
CA GLU A 175 3.30 -19.63 4.95
C GLU A 175 2.67 -20.06 3.61
N ASP A 176 3.46 -20.68 2.73
CA ASP A 176 2.90 -21.31 1.53
C ASP A 176 2.06 -22.53 1.92
N VAL A 177 0.90 -22.71 1.30
CA VAL A 177 0.15 -23.97 1.41
C VAL A 177 0.92 -25.03 0.62
N LYS A 178 1.47 -26.02 1.33
CA LYS A 178 2.13 -27.19 0.73
C LYS A 178 1.15 -28.05 -0.06
#